data_AF-A0A661USP3-F1
#
_entry.id   AF-A0A661USP3-F1
#
_cell.length_a   1.000
_cell.length_b   1.000
_cell.length_c   1.000
_cell.angle_alpha   90.00
_cell.angle_beta   90.00
_cell.angle_gamma   90.00
#
_symmetry.space_group_name_H-M   'P 1'
#
loop_
_entity.id
_entity.type
_entity.pdbx_description
1 polymer ?
#
loop_
_entity_poly.entity_id
_entity_poly.type
_entity_poly.pdbx_seq_one_letter_code
_entity_poly.pdbx_strand_id
1 'polypeptide(L)'
;YARDWADALEKMAAKKPLHLLPGHGPAISDEGTIEEALLSTAHLMRSIHDQVVAGMNDGKWLEDIIRDMDWPSTDKPWLQPIYDHPEFVARNVHRLYGGWWNGDAADMLPAHSHDVAAVLVGATGAAPILDRARKARDDGDLQIACHLVDFVRKGEPDNKEAWELWRDLFTARSAEERSLMARGAFKAAVREAEARLKELS
;
A
#
# COMPACT_ATOMS: atom_id res chain seq x y z
N TYR A 1 6.00 -14.78 9.88
CA TYR A 1 5.75 -14.39 8.48
C TYR A 1 7.05 -13.95 7.81
N ALA A 2 7.35 -12.66 7.63
CA ALA A 2 8.52 -12.20 6.84
C ALA A 2 9.86 -12.78 7.32
N ARG A 3 10.08 -12.83 8.64
CA ARG A 3 11.23 -13.51 9.25
C ARG A 3 11.30 -15.00 8.92
N ASP A 4 10.20 -15.73 9.06
CA ASP A 4 10.16 -17.18 8.78
C ASP A 4 10.46 -17.47 7.30
N TRP A 5 10.01 -16.60 6.39
CA TRP A 5 10.34 -16.66 4.97
C TRP A 5 11.84 -16.44 4.74
N ALA A 6 12.44 -15.42 5.37
CA ALA A 6 13.88 -15.19 5.30
C ALA A 6 14.68 -16.41 5.80
N ASP A 7 14.32 -16.95 6.98
CA ASP A 7 14.96 -18.13 7.56
C ASP A 7 14.84 -19.36 6.63
N ALA A 8 13.70 -19.53 5.95
CA ALA A 8 13.49 -20.62 5.00
C ALA A 8 14.36 -20.47 3.74
N LEU A 9 14.45 -19.26 3.19
CA LEU A 9 15.27 -18.96 2.01
C LEU A 9 16.76 -19.17 2.28
N GLU A 10 17.24 -18.76 3.45
CA GLU A 10 18.63 -19.02 3.90
C GLU A 10 18.91 -20.52 4.04
N LYS A 11 17.96 -21.28 4.61
CA LYS A 11 18.07 -22.75 4.70
C LYS A 11 18.10 -23.41 3.32
N MET A 12 17.34 -22.89 2.34
CA MET A 12 17.37 -23.38 0.97
C MET A 12 18.73 -23.09 0.31
N ALA A 13 19.25 -21.86 0.46
CA ALA A 13 20.56 -21.48 -0.08
C ALA A 13 21.69 -22.36 0.48
N ALA A 14 21.64 -22.67 1.78
CA ALA A 14 22.60 -23.55 2.44
C ALA A 14 22.65 -24.98 1.87
N LYS A 15 21.62 -25.43 1.14
CA LYS A 15 21.63 -26.73 0.45
C LYS A 15 22.40 -26.73 -0.87
N LYS A 16 22.81 -25.57 -1.37
CA LYS A 16 23.50 -25.39 -2.66
C LYS A 16 22.75 -26.12 -3.80
N PRO A 17 21.47 -25.77 -4.03
CA PRO A 17 20.68 -26.43 -5.05
C PRO A 17 21.23 -26.18 -6.46
N LEU A 18 21.23 -27.22 -7.29
CA LEU A 18 21.59 -27.12 -8.72
C LEU A 18 20.45 -26.47 -9.55
N HIS A 19 19.22 -26.58 -9.07
CA HIS A 19 18.04 -26.04 -9.75
C HIS A 19 17.09 -25.42 -8.72
N LEU A 20 16.58 -24.23 -9.01
CA LEU A 20 15.47 -23.59 -8.30
C LEU A 20 14.25 -23.55 -9.22
N LEU A 21 13.18 -24.21 -8.79
CA LEU A 21 11.92 -24.31 -9.52
C LEU A 21 10.81 -23.58 -8.75
N PRO A 22 10.58 -22.28 -9.02
CA PRO A 22 9.57 -21.53 -8.30
C PRO A 22 8.16 -21.88 -8.78
N GLY A 23 7.14 -21.64 -7.95
CA GLY A 23 5.73 -21.77 -8.36
C GLY A 23 5.31 -20.75 -9.43
N HIS A 24 6.03 -19.63 -9.52
CA HIS A 24 5.87 -18.59 -10.53
C HIS A 24 7.23 -18.09 -11.02
N GLY A 25 7.31 -17.75 -12.31
CA GLY A 25 8.56 -17.29 -12.93
C GLY A 25 9.38 -18.44 -13.54
N PRO A 26 10.54 -18.11 -14.15
CA PRO A 26 11.37 -19.10 -14.81
C PRO A 26 12.12 -19.99 -13.81
N ALA A 27 12.44 -21.22 -14.24
CA ALA A 27 13.42 -22.05 -13.57
C ALA A 27 14.82 -21.40 -13.64
N ILE A 28 15.61 -21.53 -12.57
CA ILE A 28 16.98 -21.04 -12.49
C ILE A 28 17.89 -22.24 -12.27
N SER A 29 18.94 -22.37 -13.08
CA SER A 29 19.90 -23.48 -13.03
C SER A 29 21.36 -23.01 -12.89
N ASP A 30 21.58 -21.70 -12.83
CA ASP A 30 22.89 -21.14 -12.52
C ASP A 30 23.03 -21.03 -10.99
N GLU A 31 23.97 -21.78 -10.41
CA GLU A 31 24.14 -21.89 -8.95
C GLU A 31 24.33 -20.53 -8.26
N GLY A 32 25.15 -19.65 -8.87
CA GLY A 32 25.42 -18.32 -8.33
C GLY A 32 24.16 -17.44 -8.33
N THR A 33 23.40 -17.46 -9.42
CA THR A 33 22.12 -16.75 -9.52
C THR A 33 21.10 -17.31 -8.52
N ILE A 34 21.06 -18.63 -8.30
CA ILE A 34 20.16 -19.24 -7.31
C ILE A 34 20.51 -18.76 -5.90
N GLU A 35 21.78 -18.83 -5.51
CA GLU A 35 22.25 -18.37 -4.21
C GLU A 35 21.94 -16.89 -4.00
N GLU A 36 22.25 -16.05 -4.98
CA GLU A 36 21.97 -14.62 -4.92
C GLU A 36 20.47 -14.34 -4.81
N ALA A 37 19.63 -15.03 -5.58
CA ALA A 37 18.18 -14.85 -5.54
C ALA A 37 17.59 -15.19 -4.17
N LEU A 38 17.99 -16.32 -3.59
CA LEU A 38 17.54 -16.74 -2.27
C LEU A 38 18.01 -15.79 -1.17
N LEU A 39 19.31 -15.49 -1.12
CA LEU A 39 19.90 -14.68 -0.05
C LEU A 39 19.49 -13.21 -0.13
N SER A 40 19.41 -12.63 -1.32
CA SER A 40 18.97 -11.23 -1.46
C SER A 40 17.49 -11.06 -1.10
N THR A 41 16.63 -12.04 -1.43
CA THR A 41 15.23 -12.05 -1.00
C THR A 41 15.12 -12.22 0.52
N ALA A 42 15.92 -13.10 1.12
CA ALA A 42 15.96 -13.27 2.57
C ALA A 42 16.37 -11.98 3.28
N HIS A 43 17.42 -11.31 2.79
CA HIS A 43 17.87 -10.04 3.33
C HIS A 43 16.79 -8.96 3.23
N LEU A 44 16.15 -8.78 2.07
CA LEU A 44 15.07 -7.79 1.92
C LEU A 44 13.95 -8.02 2.96
N MET A 45 13.49 -9.26 3.09
CA MET A 45 12.42 -9.63 4.02
C MET A 45 12.83 -9.40 5.49
N ARG A 46 14.06 -9.76 5.84
CA ARG A 46 14.61 -9.58 7.19
C ARG A 46 14.81 -8.10 7.52
N SER A 47 15.32 -7.30 6.59
CA SER A 47 15.50 -5.86 6.78
C SER A 47 14.17 -5.15 7.04
N ILE A 48 13.15 -5.41 6.22
CA ILE A 48 11.80 -4.85 6.43
C ILE A 48 11.25 -5.28 7.80
N HIS A 49 11.39 -6.57 8.14
CA HIS A 49 10.93 -7.08 9.43
C HIS A 49 11.61 -6.39 10.62
N ASP A 50 12.94 -6.35 10.62
CA ASP A 50 13.72 -5.86 11.75
C ASP A 50 13.52 -4.36 11.95
N GLN A 51 13.42 -3.59 10.87
CA GLN A 51 13.11 -2.15 10.93
C GLN A 51 11.72 -1.89 11.52
N VAL A 52 10.69 -2.65 11.10
CA VAL A 52 9.35 -2.51 11.66
C VAL A 52 9.33 -2.86 13.14
N VAL A 53 9.93 -3.99 13.52
CA VAL A 53 9.97 -4.41 14.93
C VAL A 53 10.75 -3.42 15.80
N ALA A 54 11.84 -2.86 15.29
CA ALA A 54 12.59 -1.80 15.99
C ALA A 54 11.69 -0.57 16.23
N GLY A 55 11.02 -0.06 15.19
CA GLY A 55 10.11 1.08 15.33
C GLY A 55 8.94 0.82 16.28
N MET A 56 8.40 -0.41 16.29
CA MET A 56 7.37 -0.82 17.26
C MET A 56 7.90 -0.83 18.70
N ASN A 57 9.10 -1.33 18.92
CA ASN A 57 9.73 -1.34 20.24
C ASN A 57 10.07 0.06 20.74
N ASP A 58 10.32 1.01 19.83
CA ASP A 58 10.48 2.44 20.14
C ASP A 58 9.15 3.15 20.39
N GLY A 59 8.01 2.46 20.27
CA GLY A 59 6.67 3.03 20.47
C GLY A 59 6.22 3.96 19.35
N LYS A 60 6.83 3.88 18.17
CA LYS A 60 6.43 4.69 17.00
C LYS A 60 5.09 4.21 16.43
N TRP A 61 4.36 5.15 15.84
CA TRP A 61 3.15 4.85 15.06
C TRP A 61 3.52 4.20 13.73
N LEU A 62 2.64 3.35 13.19
CA LEU A 62 2.93 2.60 11.96
C LEU A 62 3.25 3.51 10.77
N GLU A 63 2.54 4.62 10.62
CA GLU A 63 2.82 5.60 9.57
C GLU A 63 4.20 6.25 9.70
N ASP A 64 4.67 6.47 10.93
CA ASP A 64 6.02 7.00 11.18
C ASP A 64 7.07 5.94 10.87
N ILE A 65 6.82 4.68 11.24
CA ILE A 65 7.69 3.56 10.88
C ILE A 65 7.82 3.46 9.36
N ILE A 66 6.71 3.41 8.63
CA ILE A 66 6.71 3.29 7.15
C ILE A 66 7.40 4.48 6.49
N ARG A 67 7.20 5.69 7.01
CA ARG A 67 7.80 6.92 6.47
C ARG A 67 9.32 6.98 6.73
N ASP A 68 9.76 6.55 7.91
CA ASP A 68 11.16 6.62 8.32
C ASP A 68 11.99 5.41 7.85
N MET A 69 11.33 4.36 7.34
CA MET A 69 12.00 3.14 6.89
C MET A 69 13.03 3.42 5.79
N ASP A 70 14.21 2.82 5.94
CA ASP A 70 15.19 2.72 4.86
C ASP A 70 14.77 1.57 3.94
N TRP A 71 14.00 1.91 2.90
CA TRP A 71 13.50 0.97 1.92
C TRP A 71 14.65 0.42 1.07
N PRO A 72 14.99 -0.88 1.19
CA PRO A 72 16.18 -1.40 0.52
C PRO A 72 16.02 -1.31 -1.01
N SER A 73 16.79 -0.44 -1.64
CA SER A 73 16.82 -0.33 -3.10
C SER A 73 17.51 -1.56 -3.71
N THR A 74 17.05 -1.99 -4.89
CA THR A 74 17.61 -3.14 -5.58
C THR A 74 17.34 -3.07 -7.08
N ASP A 75 18.37 -3.38 -7.86
CA ASP A 75 18.30 -3.56 -9.31
C ASP A 75 17.99 -5.02 -9.70
N LYS A 76 17.96 -5.92 -8.72
CA LYS A 76 17.73 -7.35 -8.96
C LYS A 76 16.34 -7.58 -9.55
N PRO A 77 16.22 -8.35 -10.64
CA PRO A 77 14.95 -8.52 -11.36
C PRO A 77 13.88 -9.24 -10.52
N TRP A 78 14.27 -10.16 -9.64
CA TRP A 78 13.34 -10.91 -8.78
C TRP A 78 12.87 -10.15 -7.53
N LEU A 79 13.49 -9.01 -7.19
CA LEU A 79 13.08 -8.17 -6.06
C LEU A 79 12.28 -6.94 -6.47
N GLN A 80 11.97 -6.80 -7.76
CA GLN A 80 11.15 -5.70 -8.22
C GLN A 80 9.71 -5.85 -7.70
N PRO A 81 9.07 -4.79 -7.19
CA PRO A 81 7.72 -4.84 -6.61
C PRO A 81 6.65 -4.89 -7.72
N ILE A 82 6.64 -6.00 -8.46
CA ILE A 82 5.74 -6.20 -9.60
C ILE A 82 4.40 -6.74 -9.12
N TYR A 83 4.38 -7.80 -8.32
CA TYR A 83 3.12 -8.37 -7.85
C TYR A 83 2.62 -7.65 -6.60
N ASP A 84 3.46 -7.63 -5.57
CA ASP A 84 3.18 -7.09 -4.25
C ASP A 84 3.79 -5.68 -4.08
N HIS A 85 3.72 -5.11 -2.87
CA HIS A 85 4.33 -3.83 -2.50
C HIS A 85 5.12 -3.97 -1.17
N PRO A 86 6.34 -3.41 -1.05
CA PRO A 86 7.14 -3.53 0.18
C PRO A 86 6.42 -3.01 1.44
N GLU A 87 5.64 -1.94 1.28
CA GLU A 87 4.79 -1.41 2.36
C GLU A 87 3.75 -2.43 2.86
N PHE A 88 3.22 -3.30 1.99
CA PHE A 88 2.27 -4.33 2.42
C PHE A 88 2.96 -5.38 3.29
N VAL A 89 4.22 -5.71 3.00
CA VAL A 89 5.05 -6.57 3.86
C VAL A 89 5.27 -5.91 5.22
N ALA A 90 5.64 -4.63 5.26
CA ALA A 90 5.84 -3.89 6.51
C ALA A 90 4.55 -3.84 7.35
N ARG A 91 3.41 -3.51 6.73
CA ARG A 91 2.10 -3.52 7.38
C ARG A 91 1.72 -4.90 7.92
N ASN A 92 2.05 -5.97 7.20
CA ASN A 92 1.82 -7.34 7.65
C ASN A 92 2.73 -7.73 8.83
N VAL A 93 3.98 -7.26 8.89
CA VAL A 93 4.84 -7.45 10.06
C VAL A 93 4.26 -6.73 11.28
N HIS A 94 3.86 -5.47 11.12
CA HIS A 94 3.22 -4.72 12.21
C HIS A 94 1.94 -5.43 12.68
N ARG A 95 1.08 -5.87 11.76
CA ARG A 95 -0.16 -6.60 12.07
C ARG A 95 0.10 -7.93 12.76
N LEU A 96 1.19 -8.64 12.41
CA LEU A 96 1.57 -9.91 13.03
C LEU A 96 1.85 -9.75 14.53
N TYR A 97 2.53 -8.67 14.93
CA TYR A 97 2.97 -8.46 16.31
C TYR A 97 2.03 -7.55 17.11
N GLY A 98 1.57 -6.44 16.53
CA GLY A 98 0.72 -5.43 17.18
C GLY A 98 -0.77 -5.74 17.07
N GLY A 99 -1.15 -6.70 16.23
CA GLY A 99 -2.56 -7.01 16.00
C GLY A 99 -3.30 -5.87 15.31
N TRP A 100 -4.56 -5.70 15.68
CA TRP A 100 -5.46 -4.76 15.01
C TRP A 100 -5.41 -3.33 15.51
N TRP A 101 -4.88 -3.15 16.71
CA TRP A 101 -4.76 -1.87 17.36
C TRP A 101 -3.58 -1.09 16.76
N ASN A 102 -3.81 0.16 16.34
CA ASN A 102 -2.79 1.01 15.72
C ASN A 102 -2.21 2.08 16.67
N GLY A 103 -2.77 2.23 17.88
CA GLY A 103 -2.31 3.21 18.87
C GLY A 103 -3.23 4.44 19.01
N ASP A 104 -4.13 4.69 18.05
CA ASP A 104 -5.02 5.86 18.09
C ASP A 104 -6.31 5.57 18.86
N ALA A 105 -6.55 6.30 19.95
CA ALA A 105 -7.78 6.20 20.73
C ALA A 105 -9.05 6.37 19.89
N ALA A 106 -9.01 7.19 18.83
CA ALA A 106 -10.14 7.39 17.91
C ALA A 106 -10.48 6.12 17.10
N ASP A 107 -9.51 5.24 16.89
CA ASP A 107 -9.64 4.02 16.09
C ASP A 107 -9.97 2.76 16.92
N MET A 108 -10.12 2.89 18.25
CA MET A 108 -10.43 1.75 19.12
C MET A 108 -11.83 1.19 18.86
N LEU A 109 -12.81 2.09 18.74
CA LEU A 109 -14.21 1.80 18.42
C LEU A 109 -14.74 2.96 17.56
N PRO A 110 -14.25 3.09 16.32
CA PRO A 110 -14.48 4.28 15.52
C PRO A 110 -15.95 4.38 15.09
N ALA A 111 -16.41 5.62 14.88
CA ALA A 111 -17.67 5.87 14.19
C ALA A 111 -17.61 5.37 12.73
N HIS A 112 -18.77 5.18 12.10
CA HIS A 112 -18.80 4.79 10.70
C HIS A 112 -18.19 5.91 9.83
N SER A 113 -17.31 5.53 8.89
CA SER A 113 -16.52 6.53 8.15
C SER A 113 -17.37 7.52 7.32
N HIS A 114 -18.56 7.13 6.88
CA HIS A 114 -19.50 8.06 6.21
C HIS A 114 -20.07 9.11 7.17
N ASP A 115 -20.30 8.77 8.43
CA ASP A 115 -20.84 9.71 9.42
C ASP A 115 -19.78 10.77 9.76
N VAL A 116 -18.52 10.35 9.94
CA VAL A 116 -17.39 11.26 10.15
C VAL A 116 -17.21 12.18 8.94
N ALA A 117 -17.27 11.62 7.73
CA ALA A 117 -17.15 12.37 6.49
C ALA A 117 -18.28 13.41 6.32
N ALA A 118 -19.53 13.04 6.61
CA ALA A 118 -20.67 13.94 6.54
C ALA A 118 -20.53 15.13 7.50
N VAL A 119 -20.05 14.90 8.73
CA VAL A 119 -19.78 15.98 9.69
C VAL A 119 -18.70 16.93 9.19
N LEU A 120 -17.58 16.41 8.66
CA LEU A 120 -16.48 17.22 8.12
C LEU A 120 -16.90 18.05 6.90
N VAL A 121 -17.62 17.42 5.98
CA VAL A 121 -18.16 18.10 4.78
C VAL A 121 -19.20 19.13 5.19
N GLY A 122 -20.10 18.84 6.13
CA GLY A 122 -21.08 19.80 6.63
C GLY A 122 -20.44 21.02 7.30
N ALA A 123 -19.29 20.86 7.96
CA ALA A 123 -18.56 21.96 8.59
C ALA A 123 -17.79 22.85 7.60
N THR A 124 -17.35 22.30 6.47
CA THR A 124 -16.44 22.99 5.52
C THR A 124 -17.12 23.37 4.20
N GLY A 125 -18.11 22.60 3.77
CA GLY A 125 -18.64 22.54 2.42
C GLY A 125 -17.82 21.64 1.50
N ALA A 126 -18.48 20.98 0.54
CA ALA A 126 -17.84 20.11 -0.44
C ALA A 126 -16.88 20.85 -1.38
N ALA A 127 -17.31 21.97 -1.97
CA ALA A 127 -16.52 22.68 -2.98
C ALA A 127 -15.11 23.10 -2.48
N PRO A 128 -14.95 23.71 -1.29
CA PRO A 128 -13.61 24.03 -0.76
C PRO A 128 -12.70 22.82 -0.52
N ILE A 129 -13.26 21.63 -0.27
CA ILE A 129 -12.49 20.38 -0.13
C ILE A 129 -12.06 19.89 -1.51
N LEU A 130 -12.96 19.88 -2.49
CA LEU A 130 -12.66 19.48 -3.86
C LEU A 130 -11.63 20.39 -4.53
N ASP A 131 -11.70 21.71 -4.30
CA ASP A 131 -10.69 22.66 -4.80
C ASP A 131 -9.29 22.35 -4.23
N ARG A 132 -9.21 21.99 -2.95
CA ARG A 132 -7.95 21.57 -2.33
C ARG A 132 -7.46 20.23 -2.87
N ALA A 133 -8.38 19.29 -3.13
CA ALA A 133 -8.02 18.01 -3.76
C ALA A 133 -7.46 18.22 -5.18
N ARG A 134 -8.06 19.13 -5.97
CA ARG A 134 -7.54 19.51 -7.29
C ARG A 134 -6.18 20.17 -7.19
N LYS A 135 -6.00 21.10 -6.24
CA LYS A 135 -4.69 21.72 -6.01
C LYS A 135 -3.63 20.68 -5.62
N ALA A 136 -3.93 19.77 -4.70
CA ALA A 136 -3.00 18.71 -4.31
C ALA A 136 -2.60 17.83 -5.51
N ARG A 137 -3.56 17.47 -6.36
CA ARG A 137 -3.29 16.77 -7.62
C ARG A 137 -2.36 17.55 -8.53
N ASP A 138 -2.64 18.83 -8.73
CA ASP A 138 -1.87 19.69 -9.63
C ASP A 138 -0.45 19.96 -9.09
N ASP A 139 -0.27 19.91 -7.77
CA ASP A 139 1.03 19.95 -7.08
C ASP A 139 1.74 18.57 -7.09
N GLY A 140 1.13 17.53 -7.67
CA GLY A 140 1.69 16.17 -7.77
C GLY A 140 1.40 15.25 -6.58
N ASP A 141 0.70 15.72 -5.56
CA ASP A 141 0.32 14.93 -4.38
C ASP A 141 -1.00 14.20 -4.59
N LEU A 142 -0.94 13.16 -5.40
CA LEU A 142 -2.11 12.33 -5.72
C LEU A 142 -2.65 11.59 -4.48
N GLN A 143 -1.82 11.30 -3.48
CA GLN A 143 -2.25 10.60 -2.27
C GLN A 143 -3.16 11.48 -1.43
N ILE A 144 -2.73 12.71 -1.14
CA ILE A 144 -3.56 13.68 -0.42
C ILE A 144 -4.81 14.03 -1.21
N ALA A 145 -4.70 14.23 -2.52
CA ALA A 145 -5.87 14.47 -3.37
C ALA A 145 -6.92 13.36 -3.25
N CYS A 146 -6.51 12.09 -3.27
CA CYS A 146 -7.39 10.93 -3.09
C CYS A 146 -8.09 10.94 -1.73
N HIS A 147 -7.36 11.24 -0.65
CA HIS A 147 -7.94 11.29 0.70
C HIS A 147 -8.97 12.42 0.84
N LEU A 148 -8.68 13.61 0.29
CA LEU A 148 -9.60 14.74 0.35
C LEU A 148 -10.90 14.49 -0.42
N VAL A 149 -10.82 13.93 -1.64
CA VAL A 149 -12.03 13.60 -2.41
C VAL A 149 -12.86 12.48 -1.75
N ASP A 150 -12.22 11.55 -1.02
CA ASP A 150 -12.93 10.47 -0.32
C ASP A 150 -13.89 11.00 0.75
N PHE A 151 -13.49 12.05 1.47
CA PHE A 151 -14.37 12.68 2.46
C PHE A 151 -15.63 13.24 1.80
N VAL A 152 -15.52 13.92 0.67
CA VAL A 152 -16.70 14.44 -0.05
C VAL A 152 -17.54 13.30 -0.59
N ARG A 153 -16.92 12.29 -1.23
CA ARG A 153 -17.58 11.11 -1.78
C ARG A 153 -18.38 10.33 -0.73
N LYS A 154 -17.85 10.20 0.48
CA LYS A 154 -18.52 9.51 1.59
C LYS A 154 -19.58 10.37 2.29
N GLY A 155 -19.29 11.65 2.50
CA GLY A 155 -20.17 12.59 3.20
C GLY A 155 -21.35 13.07 2.36
N GLU A 156 -21.17 13.16 1.04
CA GLU A 156 -22.21 13.48 0.05
C GLU A 156 -22.21 12.45 -1.09
N PRO A 157 -22.80 11.24 -0.89
CA PRO A 157 -22.73 10.14 -1.87
C PRO A 157 -23.34 10.41 -3.25
N ASP A 158 -24.16 11.46 -3.37
CA ASP A 158 -24.77 11.92 -4.64
C ASP A 158 -23.98 13.07 -5.30
N ASN A 159 -22.85 13.50 -4.70
CA ASN A 159 -22.01 14.56 -5.25
C ASN A 159 -21.25 14.05 -6.49
N LYS A 160 -21.79 14.37 -7.67
CA LYS A 160 -21.24 13.94 -8.96
C LYS A 160 -19.81 14.41 -9.19
N GLU A 161 -19.48 15.62 -8.78
CA GLU A 161 -18.15 16.21 -8.96
C GLU A 161 -17.08 15.44 -8.16
N ALA A 162 -17.42 14.99 -6.94
CA ALA A 162 -16.53 14.17 -6.14
C ALA A 162 -16.25 12.81 -6.80
N TRP A 163 -17.27 12.16 -7.37
CA TRP A 163 -17.10 10.90 -8.08
C TRP A 163 -16.29 11.03 -9.38
N GLU A 164 -16.47 12.12 -10.12
CA GLU A 164 -15.65 12.43 -11.30
C GLU A 164 -14.17 12.62 -10.90
N LEU A 165 -13.90 13.42 -9.87
CA LEU A 165 -12.53 13.63 -9.39
C LEU A 165 -11.91 12.34 -8.83
N TRP A 166 -12.67 11.53 -8.08
CA TRP A 166 -12.20 10.21 -7.60
C TRP A 166 -11.77 9.32 -8.77
N ARG A 167 -12.59 9.18 -9.81
CA ARG A 167 -12.27 8.39 -11.01
C ARG A 167 -10.97 8.87 -11.64
N ASP A 168 -10.83 10.18 -11.82
CA ASP A 168 -9.67 10.76 -12.51
C ASP A 168 -8.38 10.58 -11.69
N LEU A 169 -8.43 10.78 -10.37
CA LEU A 169 -7.30 10.59 -9.46
C LEU A 169 -6.84 9.13 -9.42
N PHE A 170 -7.75 8.16 -9.28
CA PHE A 170 -7.37 6.75 -9.27
C PHE A 170 -6.97 6.24 -10.65
N THR A 171 -7.45 6.86 -11.74
CA THR A 171 -6.92 6.60 -13.09
C THR A 171 -5.44 6.99 -13.15
N ALA A 172 -5.10 8.20 -12.71
CA ALA A 172 -3.71 8.68 -12.65
C ALA A 172 -2.83 7.77 -11.78
N ARG A 173 -3.26 7.48 -10.53
CA ARG A 173 -2.51 6.57 -9.64
C ARG A 173 -2.31 5.19 -10.25
N SER A 174 -3.32 4.65 -10.93
CA SER A 174 -3.21 3.33 -11.57
C SER A 174 -2.24 3.29 -12.75
N ALA A 175 -2.00 4.42 -13.41
CA ALA A 175 -1.07 4.53 -14.54
C ALA A 175 0.39 4.50 -14.07
N GLU A 176 0.68 5.09 -12.91
CA GLU A 176 2.03 5.17 -12.31
C GLU A 176 2.37 3.96 -11.43
N GLU A 177 1.36 3.26 -10.91
CA GLU A 177 1.55 2.14 -9.98
C GLU A 177 2.12 0.89 -10.65
N ARG A 178 3.24 0.40 -10.10
CA ARG A 178 3.95 -0.79 -10.60
C ARG A 178 3.38 -2.09 -10.02
N SER A 179 2.99 -2.06 -8.74
CA SER A 179 2.42 -3.21 -8.04
C SER A 179 1.08 -3.61 -8.65
N LEU A 180 0.98 -4.83 -9.15
CA LEU A 180 -0.24 -5.38 -9.73
C LEU A 180 -1.39 -5.38 -8.72
N MET A 181 -1.11 -5.65 -7.45
CA MET A 181 -2.08 -5.64 -6.36
C MET A 181 -2.64 -4.22 -6.14
N ALA A 182 -1.76 -3.22 -5.94
CA ALA A 182 -2.19 -1.85 -5.71
C ALA A 182 -2.88 -1.26 -6.95
N ARG A 183 -2.33 -1.48 -8.14
CA ARG A 183 -2.93 -1.06 -9.41
C ARG A 183 -4.30 -1.69 -9.64
N GLY A 184 -4.47 -2.95 -9.28
CA GLY A 184 -5.75 -3.66 -9.32
C GLY A 184 -6.80 -2.99 -8.45
N ALA A 185 -6.43 -2.63 -7.21
CA ALA A 185 -7.30 -1.91 -6.28
C ALA A 185 -7.68 -0.51 -6.81
N PHE A 186 -6.71 0.26 -7.33
CA PHE A 186 -7.00 1.57 -7.94
C PHE A 186 -7.94 1.45 -9.15
N LYS A 187 -7.75 0.46 -10.01
CA LYS A 187 -8.67 0.19 -11.13
C LYS A 187 -10.07 -0.22 -10.65
N ALA A 188 -10.19 -0.89 -9.50
CA ALA A 188 -11.50 -1.18 -8.91
C ALA A 188 -12.20 0.10 -8.46
N ALA A 189 -11.48 1.01 -7.81
CA ALA A 189 -11.98 2.32 -7.41
C ALA A 189 -12.46 3.16 -8.62
N VAL A 190 -11.77 3.08 -9.77
CA VAL A 190 -12.22 3.70 -11.04
C VAL A 190 -13.54 3.10 -11.51
N ARG A 191 -13.67 1.77 -11.55
CA ARG A 191 -14.91 1.09 -11.96
C ARG A 191 -16.09 1.40 -11.05
N GLU A 192 -15.85 1.50 -9.74
CA GLU A 192 -16.86 1.92 -8.75
C GLU A 192 -17.41 3.31 -9.10
N ALA A 193 -16.53 4.27 -9.35
CA ALA A 193 -16.95 5.62 -9.72
C ALA A 193 -17.68 5.67 -11.06
N GLU A 194 -17.24 4.91 -12.07
CA GLU A 194 -17.93 4.84 -13.36
C GLU A 194 -19.34 4.24 -13.25
N ALA A 195 -19.52 3.22 -12.41
CA ALA A 195 -20.83 2.65 -12.13
C ALA A 195 -21.72 3.68 -11.44
N ARG A 196 -21.20 4.36 -10.41
CA ARG A 196 -21.95 5.35 -9.66
C ARG A 196 -22.34 6.57 -10.49
N LEU A 197 -21.46 7.06 -11.35
CA LEU A 197 -21.74 8.20 -12.23
C LEU A 197 -22.85 7.91 -13.25
N LYS A 198 -23.06 6.65 -13.64
CA LYS A 198 -24.18 6.23 -14.49
C LYS A 198 -25.50 6.19 -13.74
N GLU A 199 -25.48 5.99 -12.43
CA GLU A 199 -26.70 6.04 -11.60
C GLU A 199 -27.13 7.49 -11.32
N LEU A 200 -26.17 8.42 -11.30
CA LEU A 200 -26.40 9.86 -11.06
C LEU A 200 -26.69 10.65 -12.35
N SER A 201 -26.68 10.00 -13.52
CA SER A 201 -26.97 10.61 -14.83
C SER A 201 -28.43 10.45 -15.23
#